data_AF-A0A3D5MGB2-F1
#
_entry.id   AF-A0A3D5MGB2-F1
#
_cell.length_a   1.000
_cell.length_b   1.000
_cell.length_c   1.000
_cell.angle_alpha   90.00
_cell.angle_beta   90.00
_cell.angle_gamma   90.00
#
_symmetry.space_group_name_H-M   'P 1'
#
loop_
_entity.id
_entity.type
_entity.pdbx_description
1 polymer ?
#
loop_
_entity_poly.entity_id
_entity_poly.type
_entity_poly.pdbx_seq_one_letter_code
_entity_poly.pdbx_strand_id
1 'polypeptide(L)'
;MSAELNAHHWVVLPPLPNRSHWISRLRDAAERADYVLHDWDESQDLNAGARMMLLTISADEARRRQPDDSRIAFILDALDITLPDQMDQTERHHAIQAASRSFAASTTLPHERVFGPDRLASGAVRLFPDFEVAPPGASPAPSGAMAKALQVYTRGEAVWSGSLLTWNTPATHAEGRSTLDLTGRPRIVVYGPYLEMPTGRWKAVFTLSVDAYACRYLFRADWGGIEDYVSQEFRPGRPGVFEIEMVYDWTTQGACEFRLLVMEGVFHGEISMSDLTVSRVD
;
A
#
# COMPACT_ATOMS: atom_id res chain seq x y z
N MET A 1 17.50 28.74 8.25
CA MET A 1 16.98 27.49 7.65
C MET A 1 16.58 26.41 8.67
N SER A 2 17.49 25.67 9.33
CA SER A 2 17.07 24.56 10.23
C SER A 2 16.20 25.00 11.42
N ALA A 3 16.53 26.12 12.08
CA ALA A 3 15.74 26.62 13.21
C ALA A 3 14.40 27.26 12.80
N GLU A 4 14.30 27.81 11.58
CA GLU A 4 13.06 28.40 11.05
C GLU A 4 12.06 27.31 10.61
N LEU A 5 12.54 26.23 10.00
CA LEU A 5 11.70 25.10 9.59
C LEU A 5 11.09 24.34 10.79
N ASN A 6 11.84 24.24 11.89
CA ASN A 6 11.36 23.66 13.14
C ASN A 6 10.19 24.46 13.75
N ALA A 7 9.99 25.72 13.32
CA ALA A 7 8.92 26.59 13.80
C ALA A 7 7.59 26.39 13.06
N HIS A 8 7.53 25.54 12.03
CA HIS A 8 6.33 25.35 11.21
C HIS A 8 5.62 24.02 11.46
N HIS A 9 4.32 24.04 11.27
CA HIS A 9 3.49 22.83 11.21
C HIS A 9 3.57 22.22 9.82
N TRP A 10 3.65 20.89 9.76
CA TRP A 10 3.73 20.12 8.54
C TRP A 10 2.49 19.26 8.37
N VAL A 11 1.84 19.37 7.22
CA VAL A 11 0.78 18.47 6.79
C VAL A 11 1.34 17.57 5.69
N VAL A 12 1.34 16.27 5.95
CA VAL A 12 1.68 15.25 4.96
C VAL A 12 0.38 14.80 4.30
N LEU A 13 0.28 15.07 3.00
CA LEU A 13 -0.86 14.70 2.18
C LEU A 13 -0.36 13.87 0.98
N PRO A 14 -0.37 12.52 1.07
CA PRO A 14 0.11 11.64 0.03
C PRO A 14 -0.74 11.78 -1.25
N PRO A 15 -0.35 11.16 -2.39
CA PRO A 15 -1.09 11.22 -3.65
C PRO A 15 -2.42 10.44 -3.57
N LEU A 16 -3.41 11.02 -2.89
CA LEU A 16 -4.77 10.51 -2.76
C LEU A 16 -5.62 10.93 -3.98
N PRO A 17 -6.63 10.12 -4.38
CA PRO A 17 -7.57 10.50 -5.45
C PRO A 17 -8.27 11.84 -5.22
N ASN A 18 -8.52 12.19 -3.95
CA ASN A 18 -9.17 13.44 -3.54
C ASN A 18 -8.18 14.51 -3.05
N ARG A 19 -6.88 14.40 -3.38
CA ARG A 19 -5.83 15.33 -2.92
C ARG A 19 -6.15 16.80 -3.23
N SER A 20 -6.65 17.11 -4.43
CA SER A 20 -6.99 18.49 -4.80
C SER A 20 -8.10 19.09 -3.94
N HIS A 21 -9.12 18.28 -3.58
CA HIS A 21 -10.17 18.69 -2.65
C HIS A 21 -9.62 18.92 -1.25
N TRP A 22 -8.70 18.06 -0.79
CA TRP A 22 -8.01 18.25 0.48
C TRP A 22 -7.18 19.53 0.54
N ILE A 23 -6.43 19.85 -0.52
CA ILE A 23 -5.66 21.09 -0.61
C ILE A 23 -6.57 22.31 -0.50
N SER A 24 -7.71 22.29 -1.18
CA SER A 24 -8.72 23.35 -1.05
C SER A 24 -9.21 23.51 0.39
N ARG A 25 -9.57 22.41 1.06
CA ARG A 25 -9.99 22.43 2.48
C ARG A 25 -8.91 22.92 3.44
N LEU A 26 -7.66 22.51 3.21
CA LEU A 26 -6.51 22.93 4.01
C LEU A 26 -6.22 24.42 3.82
N ARG A 27 -6.38 24.95 2.60
CA ARG A 27 -6.22 26.37 2.30
C ARG A 27 -7.28 27.21 3.00
N ASP A 28 -8.55 26.82 2.89
CA ASP A 28 -9.67 27.49 3.59
C ASP A 28 -9.50 27.45 5.12
N ALA A 29 -8.96 26.36 5.67
CA ALA A 29 -8.67 26.24 7.10
C ALA A 29 -7.46 27.09 7.52
N ALA A 30 -6.41 27.14 6.70
CA ALA A 30 -5.23 27.97 6.93
C ALA A 30 -5.57 29.45 6.97
N GLU A 31 -6.34 29.94 5.99
CA GLU A 31 -6.77 31.34 5.96
C GLU A 31 -7.57 31.73 7.21
N ARG A 32 -8.48 30.85 7.68
CA ARG A 32 -9.26 31.09 8.90
C ARG A 32 -8.42 31.07 10.19
N ALA A 33 -7.30 30.37 10.19
CA ALA A 33 -6.40 30.24 11.33
C ALA A 33 -5.16 31.16 11.23
N ASP A 34 -5.16 32.12 10.29
CA ASP A 34 -4.06 33.06 10.03
C ASP A 34 -2.74 32.34 9.66
N TYR A 35 -2.85 31.28 8.86
CA TYR A 35 -1.74 30.58 8.24
C TYR A 35 -1.72 30.79 6.72
N VAL A 36 -0.51 30.77 6.15
CA VAL A 36 -0.30 30.60 4.70
C VAL A 36 0.08 29.15 4.43
N LEU A 37 -0.77 28.42 3.70
CA LEU A 37 -0.47 27.06 3.25
C LEU A 37 0.56 27.14 2.10
N HIS A 38 1.69 26.47 2.27
CA HIS A 38 2.80 26.48 1.31
C HIS A 38 3.15 25.04 0.90
N ASP A 39 3.09 24.75 -0.41
CA ASP A 39 3.47 23.44 -0.95
C ASP A 39 5.00 23.36 -1.08
N TRP A 40 5.61 22.60 -0.18
CA TRP A 40 7.05 22.42 -0.07
C TRP A 40 7.64 21.64 -1.25
N ASP A 41 6.83 20.81 -1.90
CA ASP A 41 7.28 19.99 -3.02
C ASP A 41 7.31 20.82 -4.32
N GLU A 42 6.52 21.91 -4.40
CA GLU A 42 6.51 22.84 -5.53
C GLU A 42 7.59 23.94 -5.40
N SER A 43 7.77 24.50 -4.19
CA SER A 43 8.78 25.53 -3.92
C SER A 43 9.32 25.39 -2.51
N GLN A 44 10.62 25.66 -2.34
CA GLN A 44 11.27 25.69 -1.02
C GLN A 44 11.54 27.11 -0.52
N ASP A 45 11.06 28.12 -1.26
CA ASP A 45 11.23 29.52 -0.92
C ASP A 45 10.20 29.97 0.12
N LEU A 46 10.67 30.14 1.35
CA LEU A 46 9.85 30.53 2.49
C LEU A 46 9.66 32.04 2.56
N ASN A 47 8.44 32.47 2.91
CA ASN A 47 8.16 33.87 3.22
C ASN A 47 8.42 34.16 4.70
N ALA A 48 9.53 34.84 4.99
CA ALA A 48 10.01 35.12 6.35
C ALA A 48 9.06 35.96 7.24
N GLY A 49 8.00 36.55 6.68
CA GLY A 49 7.01 37.34 7.43
C GLY A 49 5.66 36.66 7.66
N ALA A 50 5.42 35.48 7.07
CA ALA A 50 4.14 34.79 7.14
C ALA A 50 4.18 33.60 8.11
N ARG A 51 3.07 33.38 8.83
CA ARG A 51 2.89 32.17 9.63
C ARG A 51 2.58 31.00 8.68
N MET A 52 3.59 30.22 8.31
CA MET A 52 3.42 29.17 7.30
C MET A 52 3.00 27.82 7.89
N MET A 53 2.16 27.12 7.13
CA MET A 53 1.89 25.70 7.25
C MET A 53 2.41 25.00 6.01
N LEU A 54 3.32 24.04 6.19
CA LEU A 54 4.01 23.37 5.10
C LEU A 54 3.25 22.11 4.69
N LEU A 55 2.99 21.96 3.40
CA LEU A 55 2.38 20.80 2.79
C LEU A 55 3.43 20.00 2.04
N THR A 56 3.44 18.68 2.19
CA THR A 56 4.30 17.79 1.40
C THR A 56 3.61 16.44 1.19
N ILE A 57 4.01 15.70 0.16
CA ILE A 57 3.65 14.29 -0.06
C ILE A 57 4.55 13.34 0.74
N SER A 58 5.70 13.81 1.23
CA SER A 58 6.76 12.99 1.82
C SER A 58 6.82 13.14 3.34
N ALA A 59 6.40 12.09 4.07
CA ALA A 59 6.59 12.05 5.52
C ALA A 59 8.06 12.05 5.93
N ASP A 60 8.93 11.41 5.15
CA ASP A 60 10.37 11.39 5.41
C ASP A 60 10.96 12.80 5.34
N GLU A 61 10.52 13.61 4.37
CA GLU A 61 10.98 14.99 4.27
C GLU A 61 10.46 15.84 5.44
N ALA A 62 9.17 15.71 5.78
CA ALA A 62 8.62 16.39 6.96
C ALA A 62 9.40 16.04 8.23
N ARG A 63 9.67 14.77 8.50
CA ARG A 63 10.40 14.31 9.70
C ARG A 63 11.87 14.73 9.69
N ARG A 64 12.53 14.72 8.53
CA ARG A 64 13.92 15.19 8.39
C ARG A 64 14.05 16.66 8.78
N ARG A 65 13.02 17.46 8.52
CA ARG A 65 13.00 18.92 8.76
C ARG A 65 12.31 19.32 10.07
N GLN A 66 11.45 18.48 10.61
CA GLN A 66 10.68 18.72 11.83
C GLN A 66 10.88 17.54 12.78
N PRO A 67 11.78 17.64 13.77
CA PRO A 67 12.05 16.54 14.70
C PRO A 67 10.92 16.33 15.74
N ASP A 68 9.98 17.28 15.89
CA ASP A 68 8.83 17.16 16.77
C ASP A 68 7.60 16.62 16.02
N ASP A 69 7.31 15.33 16.18
CA ASP A 69 6.17 14.65 15.54
C ASP A 69 4.82 15.31 15.89
N SER A 70 4.70 16.00 17.03
CA SER A 70 3.46 16.72 17.39
C SER A 70 3.14 17.86 16.42
N ARG A 71 4.13 18.29 15.63
CA ARG A 71 4.02 19.32 14.60
C ARG A 71 3.84 18.76 13.20
N ILE A 72 3.74 17.45 13.05
CA ILE A 72 3.47 16.76 11.78
C ILE A 72 2.06 16.17 11.85
N ALA A 73 1.23 16.38 10.85
CA ALA A 73 -0.08 15.75 10.71
C ALA A 73 -0.12 14.99 9.38
N PHE A 74 -0.44 13.70 9.41
CA PHE A 74 -0.54 12.87 8.21
C PHE A 74 -2.01 12.60 7.89
N ILE A 75 -2.49 12.99 6.72
CA ILE A 75 -3.87 12.75 6.28
C ILE A 75 -3.91 11.53 5.37
N LEU A 76 -4.63 10.48 5.77
CA LEU A 76 -4.75 9.23 5.03
C LEU A 76 -6.23 8.89 4.82
N ASP A 77 -6.85 9.51 3.81
CA ASP A 77 -8.29 9.44 3.58
C ASP A 77 -8.67 8.35 2.54
N ALA A 78 -8.84 8.74 1.28
CA ALA A 78 -9.21 7.83 0.20
C ALA A 78 -8.00 6.97 -0.23
N LEU A 79 -7.71 5.90 0.51
CA LEU A 79 -6.67 4.92 0.17
C LEU A 79 -6.97 4.24 -1.17
N ASP A 80 -6.40 4.77 -2.24
CA ASP A 80 -6.43 4.17 -3.58
C ASP A 80 -5.22 4.62 -4.39
N ILE A 81 -4.88 3.85 -5.42
CA ILE A 81 -3.87 4.22 -6.42
C ILE A 81 -4.53 4.10 -7.78
N THR A 82 -4.80 5.24 -8.42
CA THR A 82 -5.32 5.28 -9.78
C THR A 82 -4.17 5.09 -10.77
N LEU A 83 -4.22 4.00 -11.53
CA LEU A 83 -3.26 3.69 -12.58
C LEU A 83 -3.95 3.78 -13.95
N PRO A 84 -3.27 4.28 -14.99
CA PRO A 84 -3.77 4.21 -16.37
C PRO A 84 -4.07 2.77 -16.79
N ASP A 85 -5.13 2.57 -17.57
CA ASP A 85 -5.54 1.24 -18.06
C ASP A 85 -4.50 0.60 -18.99
N GLN A 86 -3.78 1.42 -19.75
CA GLN A 86 -2.72 1.00 -20.68
C GLN A 86 -1.38 1.48 -20.10
N MET A 87 -0.80 0.69 -19.23
CA MET A 87 0.51 0.94 -18.62
C MET A 87 1.35 -0.34 -18.74
N ASP A 88 2.63 -0.19 -19.10
CA ASP A 88 3.53 -1.33 -19.10
C ASP A 88 3.59 -1.95 -17.70
N GLN A 89 3.79 -3.26 -17.65
CA GLN A 89 3.73 -3.99 -16.40
C GLN A 89 4.84 -3.56 -15.41
N THR A 90 6.03 -3.26 -15.92
CA THR A 90 7.17 -2.80 -15.11
C THR A 90 6.89 -1.40 -14.57
N GLU A 91 6.37 -0.51 -15.42
CA GLU A 91 5.95 0.84 -15.03
C GLU A 91 4.84 0.79 -13.99
N ARG A 92 3.89 -0.13 -14.14
CA ARG A 92 2.80 -0.37 -13.19
C ARG A 92 3.34 -0.76 -11.82
N HIS A 93 4.28 -1.69 -11.76
CA HIS A 93 4.92 -2.10 -10.50
C HIS A 93 5.65 -0.93 -9.83
N HIS A 94 6.42 -0.15 -10.59
CA HIS A 94 7.08 1.04 -10.06
C HIS A 94 6.10 2.10 -9.56
N ALA A 95 4.99 2.34 -10.27
CA ALA A 95 3.97 3.30 -9.86
C ALA A 95 3.27 2.86 -8.56
N ILE A 96 2.92 1.58 -8.44
CA ILE A 96 2.34 1.00 -7.22
C ILE A 96 3.32 1.13 -6.05
N GLN A 97 4.58 0.75 -6.25
CA GLN A 97 5.61 0.85 -5.23
C GLN A 97 5.80 2.31 -4.76
N ALA A 98 5.95 3.25 -5.69
CA ALA A 98 6.17 4.65 -5.38
C ALA A 98 5.00 5.28 -4.61
N ALA A 99 3.76 5.01 -5.05
CA ALA A 99 2.57 5.54 -4.36
C ALA A 99 2.38 4.89 -2.98
N SER A 100 2.54 3.56 -2.89
CA SER A 100 2.37 2.82 -1.64
C SER A 100 3.42 3.14 -0.58
N ARG A 101 4.65 3.52 -0.98
CA ARG A 101 5.67 4.02 -0.06
C ARG A 101 5.19 5.23 0.75
N SER A 102 4.46 6.15 0.12
CA SER A 102 3.93 7.33 0.81
C SER A 102 2.92 6.92 1.89
N PHE A 103 2.12 5.89 1.65
CA PHE A 103 1.17 5.35 2.63
C PHE A 103 1.87 4.56 3.74
N ALA A 104 2.86 3.74 3.39
CA ALA A 104 3.67 3.00 4.36
C ALA A 104 4.33 3.93 5.37
N ALA A 105 4.81 5.10 4.93
CA ALA A 105 5.45 6.08 5.80
C ALA A 105 4.53 6.57 6.95
N SER A 106 3.20 6.52 6.79
CA SER A 106 2.25 6.85 7.87
C SER A 106 2.41 5.96 9.09
N THR A 107 2.83 4.70 8.90
CA THR A 107 3.04 3.72 9.99
C THR A 107 4.26 4.02 10.86
N THR A 108 5.10 4.97 10.44
CA THR A 108 6.29 5.40 11.19
C THR A 108 6.03 6.58 12.11
N LEU A 109 4.87 7.24 11.97
CA LEU A 109 4.44 8.35 12.81
C LEU A 109 3.62 7.83 14.01
N PRO A 110 3.60 8.57 15.13
CA PRO A 110 2.68 8.26 16.23
C PRO A 110 1.23 8.23 15.74
N HIS A 111 0.46 7.22 16.17
CA HIS A 111 -0.91 6.99 15.68
C HIS A 111 -1.80 8.23 15.85
N GLU A 112 -1.65 9.01 16.92
CA GLU A 112 -2.37 10.26 17.16
C GLU A 112 -2.14 11.32 16.07
N ARG A 113 -1.02 11.23 15.33
CA ARG A 113 -0.66 12.15 14.24
C ARG A 113 -1.11 11.67 12.86
N VAL A 114 -1.69 10.48 12.77
CA VAL A 114 -2.26 9.91 11.54
C VAL A 114 -3.78 10.05 11.57
N PHE A 115 -4.31 10.80 10.63
CA PHE A 115 -5.73 11.08 10.46
C PHE A 115 -6.28 10.19 9.35
N GLY A 116 -6.60 8.95 9.74
CA GLY A 116 -7.17 7.93 8.86
C GLY A 116 -8.69 8.06 8.63
N PRO A 117 -9.29 7.18 7.81
CA PRO A 117 -10.69 7.27 7.40
C PRO A 117 -11.68 7.31 8.58
N ASP A 118 -11.42 6.51 9.62
CA ASP A 118 -12.33 6.43 10.78
C ASP A 118 -12.39 7.74 11.57
N ARG A 119 -11.27 8.46 11.69
CA ARG A 119 -11.23 9.76 12.35
C ARG A 119 -11.89 10.84 11.51
N LEU A 120 -11.65 10.80 10.21
CA LEU A 120 -12.19 11.75 9.25
C LEU A 120 -13.71 11.58 9.07
N ALA A 121 -14.23 10.36 9.22
CA ALA A 121 -15.66 10.09 9.17
C ALA A 121 -16.46 10.80 10.28
N SER A 122 -15.81 11.19 11.38
CA SER A 122 -16.45 11.90 12.51
C SER A 122 -16.66 13.40 12.27
N GLY A 123 -16.18 13.93 11.13
CA GLY A 123 -16.30 15.35 10.78
C GLY A 123 -14.98 16.10 10.91
N ALA A 124 -15.06 17.35 11.36
CA ALA A 124 -13.88 18.20 11.47
C ALA A 124 -12.85 17.63 12.46
N VAL A 125 -11.58 17.67 12.07
CA VAL A 125 -10.46 17.14 12.84
C VAL A 125 -9.48 18.25 13.18
N ARG A 126 -9.01 18.24 14.43
CA ARG A 126 -7.98 19.15 14.91
C ARG A 126 -6.61 18.58 14.60
N LEU A 127 -5.92 19.13 13.60
CA LEU A 127 -4.57 18.68 13.24
C LEU A 127 -3.51 19.23 14.22
N PHE A 128 -3.71 20.47 14.68
CA PHE A 128 -2.83 21.18 15.61
C PHE A 128 -3.67 21.97 16.63
N PRO A 129 -3.12 22.41 17.78
CA PRO A 129 -3.90 23.05 18.84
C PRO A 129 -4.82 24.19 18.37
N ASP A 130 -4.38 24.96 17.38
CA ASP A 130 -5.07 26.12 16.81
C ASP A 130 -5.51 25.92 15.35
N PHE A 131 -5.50 24.69 14.85
CA PHE A 131 -5.85 24.38 13.46
C PHE A 131 -6.80 23.19 13.36
N GLU A 132 -7.98 23.46 12.81
CA GLU A 132 -9.04 22.48 12.59
C GLU A 132 -9.49 22.51 11.14
N VAL A 133 -9.64 21.34 10.53
CA VAL A 133 -10.03 21.19 9.12
C VAL A 133 -11.16 20.16 9.00
N ALA A 134 -12.15 20.48 8.18
CA ALA A 134 -13.18 19.53 7.80
C ALA A 134 -12.72 18.71 6.58
N PRO A 135 -12.97 17.39 6.55
CA PRO A 135 -12.68 16.59 5.36
C PRO A 135 -13.45 17.12 4.14
N PRO A 136 -12.95 16.87 2.93
CA PRO A 136 -13.75 17.08 1.73
C PRO A 136 -15.06 16.29 1.85
N GLY A 137 -16.15 16.84 1.32
CA GLY A 137 -17.47 16.19 1.41
C GLY A 137 -17.45 14.78 0.84
N ALA A 138 -18.44 13.96 1.21
CA ALA A 138 -18.47 12.52 0.92
C ALA A 138 -18.18 12.20 -0.56
N SER A 139 -16.95 11.81 -0.85
CA SER A 139 -16.61 11.03 -2.03
C SER A 139 -16.91 9.57 -1.69
N PRO A 140 -17.47 8.76 -2.61
CA PRO A 140 -17.63 7.34 -2.36
C PRO A 140 -16.27 6.76 -1.98
N ALA A 141 -16.23 6.05 -0.86
CA ALA A 141 -15.00 5.41 -0.39
C ALA A 141 -14.49 4.47 -1.48
N PRO A 142 -13.19 4.52 -1.83
CA PRO A 142 -12.60 3.55 -2.74
C PRO A 142 -12.90 2.13 -2.29
N SER A 143 -13.42 1.30 -3.18
CA SER A 143 -13.88 -0.07 -2.86
C SER A 143 -13.29 -1.15 -3.77
N GLY A 144 -12.47 -0.74 -4.74
CA GLY A 144 -11.80 -1.63 -5.69
C GLY A 144 -10.73 -2.51 -5.04
N ALA A 145 -10.14 -3.41 -5.84
CA ALA A 145 -9.10 -4.32 -5.39
C ALA A 145 -7.92 -3.58 -4.75
N MET A 146 -7.47 -2.49 -5.38
CA MET A 146 -6.36 -1.68 -4.88
C MET A 146 -6.70 -1.08 -3.51
N ALA A 147 -7.85 -0.44 -3.36
CA ALA A 147 -8.31 0.10 -2.08
C ALA A 147 -8.37 -0.94 -0.95
N LYS A 148 -8.79 -2.18 -1.25
CA LYS A 148 -8.76 -3.30 -0.29
C LYS A 148 -7.33 -3.70 0.09
N ALA A 149 -6.41 -3.69 -0.87
CA ALA A 149 -5.01 -4.03 -0.63
C ALA A 149 -4.29 -3.00 0.24
N LEU A 150 -4.60 -1.72 0.06
CA LEU A 150 -4.02 -0.62 0.82
C LEU A 150 -4.52 -0.54 2.26
N GLN A 151 -5.56 -1.29 2.65
CA GLN A 151 -5.98 -1.39 4.06
C GLN A 151 -4.89 -1.97 4.98
N VAL A 152 -3.83 -2.54 4.42
CA VAL A 152 -2.66 -3.01 5.16
C VAL A 152 -2.06 -1.88 6.02
N TYR A 153 -2.17 -0.62 5.59
CA TYR A 153 -1.62 0.55 6.29
C TYR A 153 -2.49 1.05 7.45
N THR A 154 -3.79 0.76 7.44
CA THR A 154 -4.75 1.31 8.41
C THR A 154 -5.31 0.26 9.36
N ARG A 155 -5.47 -0.98 8.91
CA ARG A 155 -6.15 -2.05 9.66
C ARG A 155 -5.21 -3.15 10.15
N GLY A 156 -3.99 -3.20 9.63
CA GLY A 156 -3.11 -4.34 9.86
C GLY A 156 -3.57 -5.63 9.18
N GLU A 157 -4.56 -5.54 8.28
CA GLU A 157 -5.08 -6.64 7.47
C GLU A 157 -5.58 -6.11 6.13
N ALA A 158 -5.34 -6.87 5.06
CA ALA A 158 -5.75 -6.56 3.71
C ALA A 158 -6.00 -7.81 2.88
N VAL A 159 -6.84 -7.67 1.85
CA VAL A 159 -7.03 -8.69 0.82
C VAL A 159 -6.42 -8.16 -0.48
N TRP A 160 -5.45 -8.89 -1.00
CA TRP A 160 -4.79 -8.59 -2.26
C TRP A 160 -5.38 -9.48 -3.33
N SER A 161 -6.23 -8.88 -4.16
CA SER A 161 -6.89 -9.62 -5.22
C SER A 161 -5.87 -10.21 -6.18
N GLY A 162 -6.14 -11.42 -6.68
CA GLY A 162 -5.35 -11.99 -7.77
C GLY A 162 -5.28 -11.09 -9.02
N SER A 163 -6.24 -10.17 -9.19
CA SER A 163 -6.21 -9.14 -10.25
C SER A 163 -5.16 -8.04 -10.06
N LEU A 164 -4.61 -7.88 -8.85
CA LEU A 164 -3.49 -6.97 -8.58
C LEU A 164 -2.13 -7.60 -8.86
N LEU A 165 -2.09 -8.94 -8.88
CA LEU A 165 -0.89 -9.69 -9.15
C LEU A 165 -0.69 -9.82 -10.66
N THR A 166 0.56 -10.03 -11.04
CA THR A 166 0.94 -10.31 -12.42
C THR A 166 0.94 -11.80 -12.66
N TRP A 167 0.29 -12.23 -13.74
CA TRP A 167 0.26 -13.61 -14.19
C TRP A 167 1.08 -13.76 -15.48
N ASN A 168 2.03 -14.70 -15.49
CA ASN A 168 2.87 -14.94 -16.67
C ASN A 168 2.11 -15.55 -17.86
N THR A 169 0.88 -15.99 -17.64
CA THR A 169 -0.07 -16.37 -18.68
C THR A 169 -1.42 -15.80 -18.27
N PRO A 170 -2.29 -15.34 -19.19
CA PRO A 170 -3.57 -14.77 -18.82
C PRO A 170 -4.38 -15.73 -17.91
N ALA A 171 -4.73 -15.25 -16.72
CA ALA A 171 -5.59 -15.96 -15.79
C ALA A 171 -7.03 -15.49 -15.94
N THR A 172 -7.98 -16.37 -15.66
CA THR A 172 -9.40 -15.98 -15.52
C THR A 172 -9.64 -15.58 -14.07
N HIS A 173 -10.17 -14.39 -13.84
CA HIS A 173 -10.49 -13.89 -12.50
C HIS A 173 -12.00 -13.98 -12.25
N ALA A 174 -12.40 -14.68 -11.19
CA ALA A 174 -13.79 -14.82 -10.79
C ALA A 174 -13.90 -14.97 -9.27
N GLU A 175 -14.76 -14.17 -8.63
CA GLU A 175 -15.18 -14.33 -7.23
C GLU A 175 -14.04 -14.58 -6.22
N GLY A 176 -12.99 -13.74 -6.27
CA GLY A 176 -11.84 -13.86 -5.34
C GLY A 176 -10.93 -15.05 -5.62
N ARG A 177 -11.02 -15.64 -6.82
CA ARG A 177 -10.10 -16.65 -7.33
C ARG A 177 -9.59 -16.28 -8.71
N SER A 178 -8.40 -16.80 -9.01
CA SER A 178 -7.74 -16.69 -10.30
C SER A 178 -7.33 -18.07 -10.78
N THR A 179 -7.76 -18.46 -11.98
CA THR A 179 -7.56 -19.81 -12.54
C THR A 179 -6.70 -19.73 -13.81
N LEU A 180 -5.80 -20.69 -13.97
CA LEU A 180 -4.83 -20.72 -15.06
C LEU A 180 -4.45 -22.15 -15.47
N ASP A 181 -4.30 -22.36 -16.77
CA ASP A 181 -3.63 -23.53 -17.34
C ASP A 181 -2.12 -23.47 -17.09
N LEU A 182 -1.59 -24.50 -16.45
CA LEU A 182 -0.22 -24.54 -15.96
C LEU A 182 0.78 -24.99 -17.04
N THR A 183 0.31 -25.46 -18.21
CA THR A 183 1.13 -26.04 -19.28
C THR A 183 2.27 -25.10 -19.67
N GLY A 184 3.46 -25.67 -19.85
CA GLY A 184 4.64 -24.92 -20.27
C GLY A 184 5.90 -25.29 -19.47
N ARG A 185 6.92 -24.43 -19.61
CA ARG A 185 8.21 -24.60 -18.94
C ARG A 185 8.13 -24.21 -17.45
N PRO A 186 9.11 -24.64 -16.63
CA PRO A 186 9.30 -24.10 -15.29
C PRO A 186 9.33 -22.56 -15.34
N ARG A 187 8.54 -21.91 -14.49
CA ARG A 187 8.38 -20.46 -14.48
C ARG A 187 7.75 -19.97 -13.18
N ILE A 188 7.91 -18.68 -12.91
CA ILE A 188 6.99 -17.96 -12.03
C ILE A 188 5.61 -18.00 -12.70
N VAL A 189 4.57 -18.35 -11.95
CA VAL A 189 3.19 -18.40 -12.44
C VAL A 189 2.50 -17.07 -12.16
N VAL A 190 2.64 -16.58 -10.93
CA VAL A 190 2.09 -15.31 -10.48
C VAL A 190 3.07 -14.61 -9.53
N TYR A 191 3.13 -13.28 -9.58
CA TYR A 191 3.98 -12.46 -8.72
C TYR A 191 3.48 -11.03 -8.48
N GLY A 192 4.04 -10.34 -7.49
CA GLY A 192 3.70 -8.96 -7.10
C GLY A 192 3.11 -8.87 -5.68
N PRO A 193 2.38 -7.81 -5.31
CA PRO A 193 2.06 -6.61 -6.07
C PRO A 193 3.10 -5.48 -5.93
N TYR A 194 4.23 -5.69 -5.23
CA TYR A 194 5.25 -4.66 -4.99
C TYR A 194 4.76 -3.46 -4.17
N LEU A 195 3.77 -3.68 -3.30
CA LEU A 195 3.38 -2.71 -2.28
C LEU A 195 4.50 -2.55 -1.25
N GLU A 196 4.71 -1.34 -0.76
CA GLU A 196 5.66 -1.10 0.32
C GLU A 196 5.09 -1.63 1.64
N MET A 197 5.72 -2.63 2.26
CA MET A 197 5.25 -3.19 3.52
C MET A 197 5.74 -2.37 4.72
N PRO A 198 4.87 -2.11 5.72
CA PRO A 198 5.30 -1.57 7.00
C PRO A 198 6.22 -2.54 7.75
N THR A 199 7.02 -2.01 8.67
CA THR A 199 7.80 -2.85 9.58
C THR A 199 6.91 -3.73 10.45
N GLY A 200 7.48 -4.83 10.91
CA GLY A 200 6.84 -5.81 11.77
C GLY A 200 6.70 -7.17 11.08
N ARG A 201 6.05 -8.08 11.81
CA ARG A 201 5.83 -9.44 11.36
C ARG A 201 4.51 -9.54 10.62
N TRP A 202 4.54 -10.04 9.39
CA TRP A 202 3.33 -10.18 8.58
C TRP A 202 3.20 -11.58 8.02
N LYS A 203 1.95 -12.00 7.95
CA LYS A 203 1.52 -13.27 7.42
C LYS A 203 0.80 -13.06 6.09
N ALA A 204 1.10 -13.92 5.12
CA ALA A 204 0.34 -14.08 3.89
C ALA A 204 -0.31 -15.46 3.85
N VAL A 205 -1.62 -15.51 3.55
CA VAL A 205 -2.41 -16.73 3.44
C VAL A 205 -3.16 -16.75 2.11
N PHE A 206 -3.09 -17.88 1.41
CA PHE A 206 -3.90 -18.14 0.23
C PHE A 206 -4.23 -19.62 0.12
N THR A 207 -5.24 -19.95 -0.70
CA THR A 207 -5.55 -21.32 -1.07
C THR A 207 -5.12 -21.60 -2.51
N LEU A 208 -4.55 -22.77 -2.73
CA LEU A 208 -4.22 -23.31 -4.04
C LEU A 208 -5.06 -24.55 -4.31
N SER A 209 -5.93 -24.49 -5.30
CA SER A 209 -6.60 -25.66 -5.88
C SER A 209 -5.76 -26.21 -7.00
N VAL A 210 -5.55 -27.53 -7.00
CA VAL A 210 -4.84 -28.26 -8.06
C VAL A 210 -5.68 -29.44 -8.53
N ASP A 211 -5.68 -29.68 -9.84
CA ASP A 211 -6.36 -30.83 -10.43
C ASP A 211 -5.54 -32.14 -10.30
N ALA A 212 -6.02 -33.21 -10.94
CA ALA A 212 -5.41 -34.54 -10.88
C ALA A 212 -4.05 -34.65 -11.61
N TYR A 213 -3.70 -33.68 -12.45
CA TYR A 213 -2.42 -33.60 -13.15
C TYR A 213 -1.47 -32.66 -12.42
N ALA A 214 -1.94 -31.45 -12.09
CA ALA A 214 -1.20 -30.40 -11.42
C ALA A 214 -0.68 -30.82 -10.04
N CYS A 215 -1.43 -31.67 -9.31
CA CYS A 215 -1.03 -32.14 -7.99
C CYS A 215 0.30 -32.91 -7.95
N ARG A 216 0.78 -33.34 -9.11
CA ARG A 216 2.03 -34.09 -9.26
C ARG A 216 3.24 -33.20 -9.36
N TYR A 217 3.14 -31.90 -9.66
CA TYR A 217 4.31 -31.07 -9.88
C TYR A 217 4.86 -30.43 -8.61
N LEU A 218 6.16 -30.10 -8.63
CA LEU A 218 6.80 -29.31 -7.59
C LEU A 218 6.49 -27.81 -7.77
N PHE A 219 5.93 -27.22 -6.72
CA PHE A 219 5.71 -25.79 -6.61
C PHE A 219 6.66 -25.17 -5.58
N ARG A 220 6.91 -23.87 -5.73
CA ARG A 220 7.53 -23.04 -4.70
C ARG A 220 6.70 -21.78 -4.51
N ALA A 221 6.38 -21.44 -3.27
CA ALA A 221 5.84 -20.13 -2.91
C ALA A 221 6.94 -19.31 -2.22
N ASP A 222 7.09 -18.05 -2.60
CA ASP A 222 8.00 -17.08 -1.98
C ASP A 222 7.19 -15.92 -1.38
N TRP A 223 7.56 -15.44 -0.19
CA TRP A 223 6.94 -14.31 0.50
C TRP A 223 7.98 -13.48 1.26
N GLY A 224 8.04 -12.17 1.02
CA GLY A 224 8.95 -11.29 1.72
C GLY A 224 9.27 -10.03 0.90
N GLY A 225 10.50 -9.53 1.03
CA GLY A 225 11.04 -8.48 0.16
C GLY A 225 11.47 -9.01 -1.21
N ILE A 226 11.96 -8.10 -2.06
CA ILE A 226 12.41 -8.43 -3.44
C ILE A 226 13.67 -9.31 -3.42
N GLU A 227 14.62 -9.00 -2.53
CA GLU A 227 15.93 -9.66 -2.43
C GLU A 227 16.02 -10.68 -1.29
N ASP A 228 15.19 -10.51 -0.25
CA ASP A 228 15.15 -11.36 0.94
C ASP A 228 13.72 -11.81 1.21
N TYR A 229 13.49 -13.12 1.28
CA TYR A 229 12.16 -13.72 1.37
C TYR A 229 12.24 -15.14 1.97
N VAL A 230 11.12 -15.58 2.54
CA VAL A 230 10.93 -17.00 2.91
C VAL A 230 10.41 -17.77 1.70
N SER A 231 10.85 -19.02 1.55
CA SER A 231 10.42 -19.92 0.49
C SER A 231 9.84 -21.21 1.08
N GLN A 232 8.78 -21.71 0.46
CA GLN A 232 8.21 -23.03 0.75
C GLN A 232 8.07 -23.83 -0.53
N GLU A 233 8.79 -24.94 -0.63
CA GLU A 233 8.62 -25.91 -1.70
C GLU A 233 7.65 -27.02 -1.29
N PHE A 234 6.74 -27.38 -2.18
CA PHE A 234 5.74 -28.40 -1.91
C PHE A 234 5.26 -29.12 -3.18
N ARG A 235 4.89 -30.39 -3.02
CA ARG A 235 4.21 -31.20 -4.04
C ARG A 235 2.87 -31.66 -3.45
N PRO A 236 1.71 -31.20 -3.95
CA PRO A 236 0.41 -31.49 -3.34
C PRO A 236 0.10 -32.98 -3.16
N GLY A 237 0.57 -33.82 -4.11
CA GLY A 237 0.46 -35.29 -4.06
C GLY A 237 -0.94 -35.85 -4.32
N ARG A 238 -1.99 -35.02 -4.24
CA ARG A 238 -3.38 -35.35 -4.55
C ARG A 238 -4.13 -34.11 -5.07
N PRO A 239 -5.17 -34.28 -5.92
CA PRO A 239 -6.03 -33.17 -6.28
C PRO A 239 -6.76 -32.62 -5.05
N GLY A 240 -7.08 -31.33 -5.08
CA GLY A 240 -7.83 -30.66 -4.02
C GLY A 240 -7.37 -29.24 -3.76
N VAL A 241 -7.91 -28.67 -2.69
CA VAL A 241 -7.59 -27.31 -2.21
C VAL A 241 -6.68 -27.42 -1.00
N PHE A 242 -5.59 -26.65 -1.03
CA PHE A 242 -4.59 -26.57 0.02
C PHE A 242 -4.46 -25.13 0.47
N GLU A 243 -4.38 -24.91 1.78
CA GLU A 243 -4.05 -23.60 2.34
C GLU A 243 -2.54 -23.51 2.52
N ILE A 244 -1.96 -22.38 2.13
CA ILE A 244 -0.55 -22.07 2.28
C ILE A 244 -0.45 -20.82 3.13
N GLU A 245 0.33 -20.90 4.20
CA GLU A 245 0.60 -19.83 5.14
C GLU A 245 2.11 -19.55 5.16
N MET A 246 2.47 -18.29 4.98
CA MET A 246 3.87 -17.83 5.00
C MET A 246 4.00 -16.62 5.91
N VAL A 247 5.04 -16.58 6.75
CA VAL A 247 5.30 -15.48 7.68
C VAL A 247 6.69 -14.92 7.40
N TYR A 248 6.80 -13.60 7.38
CA TYR A 248 8.06 -12.89 7.15
C TYR A 248 8.18 -11.68 8.09
N ASP A 249 9.41 -11.34 8.48
CA ASP A 249 9.73 -10.26 9.42
C ASP A 249 10.34 -9.06 8.67
N TRP A 250 9.58 -7.97 8.54
CA TRP A 250 10.07 -6.71 7.96
C TRP A 250 10.77 -5.88 9.04
N THR A 251 12.10 -5.93 9.05
CA THR A 251 12.92 -5.11 9.96
C THR A 251 12.97 -3.64 9.53
N THR A 252 12.85 -3.38 8.22
CA THR A 252 12.69 -2.06 7.61
C THR A 252 11.51 -2.08 6.64
N GLN A 253 10.96 -0.90 6.34
CA GLN A 253 10.00 -0.78 5.24
C GLN A 253 10.66 -1.19 3.93
N GLY A 254 9.89 -1.81 3.04
CA GLY A 254 10.38 -2.22 1.74
C GLY A 254 9.29 -2.86 0.89
N ALA A 255 9.50 -2.86 -0.42
CA ALA A 255 8.59 -3.49 -1.37
C ALA A 255 8.48 -4.99 -1.11
N CYS A 256 7.26 -5.49 -1.06
CA CYS A 256 6.99 -6.91 -0.93
C CYS A 256 6.87 -7.61 -2.28
N GLU A 257 7.18 -8.90 -2.28
CA GLU A 257 6.88 -9.76 -3.39
C GLU A 257 6.35 -11.10 -2.88
N PHE A 258 5.14 -11.43 -3.34
CA PHE A 258 4.65 -12.79 -3.38
C PHE A 258 5.04 -13.40 -4.71
N ARG A 259 5.48 -14.66 -4.73
CA ARG A 259 5.66 -15.44 -5.97
C ARG A 259 5.10 -16.84 -5.78
N LEU A 260 4.40 -17.35 -6.78
CA LEU A 260 4.14 -18.78 -6.92
C LEU A 260 4.84 -19.27 -8.17
N LEU A 261 5.65 -20.31 -8.04
CA LEU A 261 6.45 -20.91 -9.11
C LEU A 261 6.04 -22.35 -9.32
N VAL A 262 6.10 -22.78 -10.58
CA VAL A 262 6.18 -24.19 -10.94
C VAL A 262 7.62 -24.51 -11.33
N MET A 263 8.21 -25.49 -10.65
CA MET A 263 9.64 -25.79 -10.74
C MET A 263 9.96 -26.83 -11.83
N GLU A 264 8.92 -27.43 -12.42
CA GLU A 264 9.01 -28.51 -13.40
C GLU A 264 8.26 -28.15 -14.69
N GLY A 265 8.62 -28.81 -15.80
CA GLY A 265 7.87 -28.70 -17.04
C GLY A 265 6.51 -29.37 -16.92
N VAL A 266 5.45 -28.68 -17.33
CA VAL A 266 4.06 -29.12 -17.21
C VAL A 266 3.49 -29.38 -18.59
N PHE A 267 3.00 -30.60 -18.80
CA PHE A 267 2.33 -30.98 -20.05
C PHE A 267 0.83 -30.74 -20.03
N HIS A 268 0.23 -30.83 -18.83
CA HIS A 268 -1.18 -30.57 -18.58
C HIS A 268 -1.40 -30.36 -17.09
N GLY A 269 -2.43 -29.58 -16.75
CA GLY A 269 -2.90 -29.33 -15.40
C GLY A 269 -3.40 -27.90 -15.23
N GLU A 270 -4.43 -27.74 -14.42
CA GLU A 270 -4.98 -26.45 -14.02
C GLU A 270 -4.73 -26.18 -12.53
N ILE A 271 -4.49 -24.91 -12.22
CA ILE A 271 -4.50 -24.40 -10.85
C ILE A 271 -5.53 -23.29 -10.70
N SER A 272 -6.04 -23.13 -9.48
CA SER A 272 -6.82 -21.94 -9.09
C SER A 272 -6.33 -21.43 -7.75
N MET A 273 -5.97 -20.15 -7.67
CA MET A 273 -5.49 -19.49 -6.46
C MET A 273 -6.58 -18.56 -5.91
N SER A 274 -6.81 -18.54 -4.59
CA SER A 274 -7.61 -17.45 -4.00
C SER A 274 -6.85 -16.12 -4.02
N ASP A 275 -7.55 -15.03 -3.72
CA ASP A 275 -6.92 -13.80 -3.27
C ASP A 275 -5.99 -14.08 -2.07
N LEU A 276 -4.96 -13.24 -1.91
CA LEU A 276 -3.99 -13.32 -0.83
C LEU A 276 -4.48 -12.47 0.34
N THR A 277 -4.69 -13.08 1.50
CA THR A 277 -4.96 -12.34 2.74
C THR A 277 -3.62 -12.04 3.41
N VAL A 278 -3.34 -10.76 3.64
CA VAL A 278 -2.13 -10.30 4.33
C VAL A 278 -2.53 -9.66 5.64
N SER A 279 -1.97 -10.15 6.75
CA SER A 279 -2.30 -9.66 8.09
C SER A 279 -1.07 -9.58 8.99
N ARG A 280 -1.14 -8.68 9.96
CA ARG A 280 -0.10 -8.53 10.98
C ARG A 280 -0.14 -9.72 11.93
N VAL A 281 1.03 -10.15 12.37
CA VAL A 281 1.19 -11.18 13.41
C VAL A 281 1.59 -10.47 14.70
N ASP A 282 0.87 -10.76 15.78
CA ASP A 282 1.18 -10.25 17.12
C ASP A 282 2.47 -10.85 17.70
#